data_AF-A0A8J2XUF8-F1
#
_entry.id   AF-A0A8J2XUF8-F1
#
_cell.length_a   1.000
_cell.length_b   1.000
_cell.length_c   1.000
_cell.angle_alpha   90.00
_cell.angle_beta   90.00
_cell.angle_gamma   90.00
#
_symmetry.space_group_name_H-M   'P 1'
#
loop_
_entity.id
_entity.type
_entity.pdbx_description
1 polymer ?
#
loop_
_entity_poly.entity_id
_entity_poly.type
_entity_poly.pdbx_seq_one_letter_code
_entity_poly.pdbx_strand_id
1 'polypeptide(L)'
;MAKMSKNSIAKKLILSGEIKTLPELLSVVDETPFSRDIGTTPERFSRLLDNPTLFRFADVYNMASTLGVDSKIILEMIHEYNLQKQKRRR
;
A
#
# COMPACT_ATOMS: atom_id res chain seq x y z
N MET A 1 -15.00 -0.10 23.95
CA MET A 1 -14.99 0.35 22.53
C MET A 1 -13.83 -0.37 21.85
N ALA A 2 -14.09 -1.24 20.87
CA ALA A 2 -13.03 -2.00 20.20
C ALA A 2 -12.16 -1.04 19.38
N LYS A 3 -10.85 -1.02 19.65
CA LYS A 3 -9.87 -0.23 18.89
C LYS A 3 -9.85 -0.77 17.46
N MET A 4 -10.41 -0.03 16.50
CA MET A 4 -10.34 -0.40 15.08
C MET A 4 -8.87 -0.56 14.69
N SER A 5 -8.54 -1.66 14.01
CA SER A 5 -7.17 -1.87 13.51
C SER A 5 -6.85 -0.84 12.44
N LYS A 6 -5.58 -0.43 12.32
CA LYS A 6 -5.15 0.54 11.28
C LYS A 6 -5.55 0.08 9.87
N ASN A 7 -5.49 -1.22 9.61
CA ASN A 7 -5.92 -1.82 8.34
C ASN A 7 -7.43 -1.61 8.07
N SER A 8 -8.27 -1.70 9.11
CA SER A 8 -9.72 -1.44 8.99
C SER A 8 -10.05 0.04 8.75
N ILE A 9 -9.24 0.96 9.29
CA ILE A 9 -9.35 2.40 9.05
C ILE A 9 -8.93 2.69 7.60
N ALA A 10 -7.76 2.18 7.19
CA ALA A 10 -7.26 2.30 5.82
C ALA A 10 -8.28 1.78 4.80
N LYS A 11 -8.90 0.62 5.05
CA LYS A 11 -9.99 0.09 4.22
C LYS A 11 -11.13 1.09 4.02
N LYS A 12 -11.63 1.68 5.11
CA LYS A 12 -12.73 2.66 5.04
C LYS A 12 -12.34 3.88 4.23
N LEU A 13 -11.14 4.41 4.45
CA LEU A 13 -10.64 5.60 3.77
C LEU A 13 -10.35 5.35 2.28
N ILE A 14 -9.91 4.16 1.91
CA ILE A 14 -9.76 3.75 0.51
C ILE A 14 -11.14 3.70 -0.15
N LEU A 15 -12.11 3.05 0.49
CA LEU A 15 -13.46 2.87 -0.07
C LEU A 15 -14.27 4.17 -0.12
N SER A 16 -14.04 5.11 0.81
CA SER A 16 -14.63 6.46 0.74
C SER A 16 -13.95 7.36 -0.30
N GLY A 17 -12.80 6.93 -0.84
CA GLY A 17 -12.01 7.71 -1.78
C GLY A 17 -11.21 8.83 -1.12
N GLU A 18 -11.05 8.82 0.20
CA GLU A 18 -10.19 9.74 0.95
C GLU A 18 -8.70 9.39 0.80
N ILE A 19 -8.37 8.11 0.67
CA ILE A 19 -7.02 7.64 0.31
C ILE A 19 -7.04 7.21 -1.15
N LYS A 20 -6.25 7.91 -1.98
CA LYS A 20 -6.12 7.60 -3.42
C LYS A 20 -4.70 7.23 -3.82
N THR A 21 -3.72 7.47 -2.96
CA THR A 21 -2.32 7.26 -3.27
C THR A 21 -1.65 6.30 -2.28
N LEU A 22 -0.59 5.64 -2.74
CA LEU A 22 0.20 4.75 -1.90
C LEU A 22 0.83 5.46 -0.68
N PRO A 23 1.38 6.70 -0.78
CA PRO A 23 1.87 7.43 0.39
C PRO A 23 0.81 7.75 1.45
N GLU A 24 -0.41 8.10 1.01
CA GLU A 24 -1.53 8.33 1.95
C GLU A 24 -1.96 7.04 2.66
N LEU A 25 -1.91 5.91 1.96
CA LEU A 25 -2.12 4.60 2.59
C LEU A 25 -1.07 4.36 3.69
N LEU A 26 0.21 4.58 3.37
CA LEU A 26 1.33 4.36 4.29
C LEU A 26 1.44 5.39 5.43
N SER A 27 0.70 6.50 5.38
CA SER A 27 0.58 7.40 6.54
C SER A 27 -0.43 6.90 7.56
N VAL A 28 -1.35 6.02 7.15
CA VAL A 28 -2.38 5.41 8.01
C VAL A 28 -1.94 4.06 8.56
N VAL A 29 -1.27 3.24 7.74
CA VAL A 29 -0.70 1.96 8.17
C VAL A 29 0.78 2.12 8.50
N ASP A 30 1.23 1.56 9.61
CA ASP A 30 2.66 1.57 9.94
C ASP A 30 3.42 0.61 9.02
N GLU A 31 4.50 1.06 8.36
CA GLU A 31 5.23 0.27 7.36
C GLU A 31 5.75 -1.08 7.90
N THR A 32 6.27 -1.11 9.13
CA THR A 32 6.86 -2.33 9.72
C THR A 32 5.82 -3.40 10.07
N PRO A 33 4.71 -3.08 10.78
CA PRO A 33 3.59 -4.02 10.93
C PRO A 33 2.97 -4.41 9.58
N PHE A 34 2.75 -3.45 8.68
CA PHE A 34 2.09 -3.71 7.41
C PHE A 34 2.91 -4.63 6.50
N SER A 35 4.23 -4.43 6.43
CA SER A 35 5.12 -5.31 5.67
C SER A 35 5.05 -6.76 6.17
N ARG A 36 4.99 -6.97 7.49
CA ARG A 36 4.80 -8.31 8.06
C ARG A 36 3.43 -8.88 7.71
N ASP A 37 2.38 -8.08 7.81
CA ASP A 37 1.00 -8.50 7.53
C ASP A 37 0.78 -8.89 6.06
N ILE A 38 1.54 -8.32 5.11
CA ILE A 38 1.49 -8.69 3.68
C ILE A 38 2.48 -9.81 3.33
N GLY A 39 3.15 -10.40 4.32
CA GLY A 39 4.07 -11.53 4.14
C GLY A 39 5.43 -11.16 3.56
N THR A 40 5.91 -9.93 3.78
CA THR A 40 7.26 -9.48 3.36
C THR A 40 8.09 -8.99 4.56
N THR A 41 9.39 -8.78 4.37
CA THR A 41 10.22 -8.10 5.37
C THR A 41 10.15 -6.57 5.20
N PRO A 42 10.33 -5.78 6.27
CA PRO A 42 10.40 -4.33 6.17
C PRO A 42 11.45 -3.84 5.18
N GLU A 43 12.62 -4.48 5.13
CA GLU A 43 13.70 -4.12 4.21
C GLU A 43 13.30 -4.35 2.75
N ARG A 44 12.66 -5.49 2.46
CA ARG A 44 12.13 -5.75 1.11
C ARG A 44 11.04 -4.74 0.76
N PHE A 45 10.15 -4.43 1.69
CA PHE A 45 9.07 -3.47 1.45
C PHE A 45 9.61 -2.07 1.15
N SER A 46 10.57 -1.59 1.95
CA SER A 46 11.27 -0.34 1.71
C SER A 46 11.90 -0.31 0.30
N ARG A 47 12.55 -1.40 -0.13
CA ARG A 47 13.09 -1.52 -1.50
C ARG A 47 12.02 -1.45 -2.59
N LEU A 48 10.82 -1.99 -2.34
CA LEU A 48 9.68 -1.89 -3.27
C LEU A 48 9.16 -0.46 -3.35
N LEU A 49 9.10 0.27 -2.23
CA LEU A 49 8.75 1.69 -2.23
C LEU A 49 9.83 2.54 -2.94
N ASP A 50 11.09 2.15 -2.77
CA ASP A 50 12.23 2.78 -3.45
C ASP A 50 12.24 2.55 -4.96
N ASN A 51 11.81 1.38 -5.40
CA ASN A 51 11.63 1.08 -6.81
C ASN A 51 10.30 0.35 -7.05
N PRO A 52 9.21 1.09 -7.32
CA PRO A 52 7.88 0.50 -7.49
C PRO A 52 7.75 -0.49 -8.66
N THR A 53 8.70 -0.48 -9.60
CA THR A 53 8.73 -1.48 -10.70
C THR A 53 9.04 -2.90 -10.23
N LEU A 54 9.54 -3.05 -9.00
CA LEU A 54 9.85 -4.35 -8.41
C LEU A 54 8.62 -5.03 -7.78
N PHE A 55 7.49 -4.31 -7.64
CA PHE A 55 6.25 -4.91 -7.15
C PHE A 55 5.81 -6.05 -8.06
N ARG A 56 5.54 -7.21 -7.46
CA ARG A 56 4.97 -8.36 -8.16
C ARG A 56 3.46 -8.38 -7.94
N PHE A 57 2.73 -9.08 -8.81
CA PHE A 57 1.29 -9.29 -8.61
C PHE A 57 0.98 -9.97 -7.26
N ALA A 58 1.84 -10.88 -6.80
CA ALA A 58 1.72 -11.48 -5.48
C ALA A 58 1.74 -10.44 -4.34
N ASP A 59 2.59 -9.41 -4.44
CA ASP A 59 2.64 -8.33 -3.45
C ASP A 59 1.32 -7.52 -3.44
N VAL A 60 0.79 -7.23 -4.63
CA VAL A 60 -0.49 -6.52 -4.80
C VAL A 60 -1.65 -7.31 -4.19
N TYR A 61 -1.72 -8.62 -4.47
CA TYR A 61 -2.77 -9.48 -3.91
C TYR A 61 -2.67 -9.61 -2.40
N ASN A 62 -1.46 -9.74 -1.86
CA ASN A 62 -1.25 -9.80 -0.41
C ASN A 62 -1.69 -8.49 0.26
N MET A 63 -1.28 -7.34 -0.27
CA MET A 63 -1.72 -6.02 0.22
C MET A 63 -3.25 -5.88 0.18
N ALA A 64 -3.88 -6.26 -0.93
CA ALA A 64 -5.32 -6.19 -1.10
C ALA A 64 -6.06 -7.10 -0.12
N SER A 65 -5.57 -8.32 0.09
CA SER A 65 -6.13 -9.27 1.07
C SER A 65 -6.00 -8.75 2.50
N THR A 66 -4.83 -8.23 2.88
CA THR A 66 -4.58 -7.68 4.22
C THR A 66 -5.44 -6.45 4.53
N LEU A 67 -5.67 -5.61 3.52
CA LEU A 67 -6.53 -4.42 3.65
C LEU A 67 -8.01 -4.76 3.43
N GLY A 68 -8.33 -5.91 2.85
CA GLY A 68 -9.68 -6.30 2.48
C GLY A 68 -10.31 -5.39 1.42
N VAL A 69 -9.54 -4.98 0.42
CA VAL A 69 -9.96 -4.14 -0.72
C VAL A 69 -9.67 -4.83 -2.06
N ASP A 70 -10.16 -4.29 -3.17
CA ASP A 70 -9.87 -4.82 -4.49
C ASP A 70 -8.39 -4.63 -4.87
N SER A 71 -7.75 -5.70 -5.36
CA SER A 71 -6.39 -5.69 -5.91
C SER A 71 -6.16 -4.66 -7.02
N LYS A 72 -7.19 -4.34 -7.81
CA LYS A 72 -7.12 -3.31 -8.85
C LYS A 72 -6.80 -1.94 -8.26
N ILE A 73 -7.40 -1.58 -7.13
CA ILE A 73 -7.17 -0.30 -6.45
C ILE A 73 -5.70 -0.20 -6.01
N ILE A 74 -5.17 -1.28 -5.44
CA ILE A 74 -3.76 -1.33 -5.00
C ILE A 74 -2.82 -1.21 -6.20
N LEU A 75 -3.12 -1.90 -7.30
CA LEU A 75 -2.33 -1.82 -8.53
C LEU A 75 -2.33 -0.40 -9.11
N GLU A 76 -3.49 0.27 -9.16
CA GLU A 76 -3.61 1.66 -9.60
C GLU A 76 -2.79 2.61 -8.72
N MET A 77 -2.85 2.45 -7.39
CA MET A 77 -2.06 3.23 -6.44
C MET A 77 -0.55 3.06 -6.66
N ILE A 78 -0.08 1.82 -6.86
CA ILE A 78 1.33 1.53 -7.13
C ILE A 78 1.76 2.13 -8.49
N HIS A 79 0.91 2.02 -9.51
CA HIS A 79 1.18 2.55 -10.84
C HIS A 79 1.32 4.08 -10.80
N GLU A 80 0.35 4.77 -10.20
CA GLU A 80 0.38 6.23 -10.04
C GLU A 80 1.61 6.67 -9.22
N TYR A 81 1.92 5.95 -8.13
CA TYR A 81 3.11 6.24 -7.33
C TYR A 81 4.41 6.10 -8.14
N ASN A 82 4.51 5.09 -8.99
CA ASN A 82 5.64 4.92 -9.91
C ASN A 82 5.76 6.10 -10.89
N LEU A 83 4.65 6.53 -11.51
CA LEU A 83 4.63 7.67 -12.44
C LEU A 83 5.09 8.95 -11.76
N GLN A 84 4.61 9.22 -10.53
CA GLN A 84 5.05 10.39 -9.76
C GLN A 84 6.54 10.34 -9.45
N LYS A 85 7.07 9.16 -9.11
CA LYS A 85 8.50 8.98 -8.82
C LYS A 85 9.37 9.19 -10.06
N GLN A 86 8.91 8.76 -11.24
CA GLN A 86 9.60 9.01 -12.50
C GLN A 86 9.60 10.49 -12.87
N LYS A 87 8.49 11.20 -12.66
CA LYS A 87 8.41 12.66 -12.89
C LYS A 87 9.40 13.44 -12.03
N ARG A 88 9.57 13.06 -10.75
CA ARG A 88 10.50 13.72 -9.82
C ARG A 88 11.99 13.49 -10.14
N ARG A 89 12.32 12.47 -10.94
CA ARG A 89 13.70 12.16 -11.34
C ARG A 89 14.14 12.90 -12.61
N ARG A 90 13.20 13.55 -13.31
CA ARG A 90 13.45 14.38 -14.49
C ARG A 90 13.52 15.85 -14.07
#